data_AF-A0A933AJ35-F1
#
_entry.id   AF-A0A933AJ35-F1
#
_cell.length_a   1.000
_cell.length_b   1.000
_cell.length_c   1.000
_cell.angle_alpha   90.00
_cell.angle_beta   90.00
_cell.angle_gamma   90.00
#
_symmetry.space_group_name_H-M   'P 1'
#
loop_
_entity.id
_entity.type
_entity.pdbx_description
1 polymer ?
#
loop_
_entity_poly.entity_id
_entity_poly.type
_entity_poly.pdbx_seq_one_letter_code
_entity_poly.pdbx_strand_id
1 'polypeptide(L)' 'MPLELALNDRVRLRKPHACGGYEWTVARLGADIGLKCDTCGRYVLLSRRDLEKRLKAKLPPAPASP' A
#
# COMPACT_ATOMS: atom_id res chain seq x y z
N MET A 1 -14.77 -9.72 -3.77
CA MET A 1 -13.52 -10.49 -3.87
C MET A 1 -12.55 -9.91 -2.84
N PRO A 2 -12.06 -10.68 -1.87
CA PRO A 2 -11.13 -10.18 -0.87
C PRO A 2 -9.84 -9.72 -1.56
N LEU A 3 -9.35 -8.54 -1.19
CA LEU A 3 -8.11 -8.02 -1.73
C LEU A 3 -6.92 -8.81 -1.15
N GLU A 4 -6.37 -9.75 -1.90
CA GLU A 4 -5.22 -10.55 -1.49
C GLU A 4 -3.92 -9.73 -1.57
N LEU A 5 -3.56 -9.02 -0.50
CA LEU A 5 -2.31 -8.25 -0.40
C LEU A 5 -1.14 -9.14 0.03
N ALA A 6 -0.02 -9.01 -0.68
CA ALA A 6 1.25 -9.64 -0.31
C ALA A 6 2.20 -8.62 0.37
N LEU A 7 3.25 -9.12 1.02
CA LEU A 7 4.35 -8.26 1.48
C LEU A 7 5.10 -7.73 0.26
N ASN A 8 5.54 -6.47 0.31
CA ASN A 8 6.19 -5.74 -0.80
C ASN A 8 5.28 -5.44 -2.00
N ASP A 9 3.99 -5.74 -1.90
CA ASP A 9 3.00 -5.42 -2.92
C ASP A 9 2.85 -3.89 -3.04
N ARG A 10 2.79 -3.37 -4.27
CA ARG A 10 2.62 -1.93 -4.50
C ARG A 10 1.16 -1.61 -4.72
N VAL A 11 0.66 -0.61 -4.00
CA VAL A 11 -0.72 -0.19 -4.03
C VAL A 11 -0.82 1.31 -4.21
N ARG A 12 -1.83 1.74 -4.96
CA ARG A 12 -2.18 3.14 -5.13
C ARG A 12 -3.43 3.46 -4.34
N LEU A 13 -3.36 4.43 -3.44
CA LEU A 13 -4.52 4.92 -2.71
C LEU A 13 -5.24 6.03 -3.47
N ARG A 14 -6.54 6.19 -3.19
CA ARG A 14 -7.40 7.26 -3.74
C ARG A 14 -7.04 8.61 -3.15
N LYS A 15 -6.66 8.64 -1.87
CA LYS A 15 -6.21 9.86 -1.17
C LYS A 15 -4.68 9.94 -1.19
N PRO A 16 -4.11 11.13 -1.42
CA PRO A 16 -2.67 11.32 -1.28
C PRO A 16 -2.24 11.20 0.18
N HIS A 17 -1.00 10.79 0.37
CA HIS A 17 -0.28 11.01 1.62
C HIS A 17 -0.11 12.52 1.85
N ALA A 18 0.16 12.93 3.10
CA ALA A 18 0.47 14.32 3.44
C ALA A 18 1.66 14.89 2.65
N CYS A 19 2.55 14.03 2.10
CA CYS A 19 3.64 14.46 1.22
C CYS A 19 3.25 14.63 -0.26
N GLY A 20 2.00 14.35 -0.65
CA GLY A 20 1.52 14.38 -2.04
C GLY A 20 1.63 13.05 -2.81
N GLY A 21 2.29 12.03 -2.24
CA GLY A 21 2.45 10.71 -2.86
C GLY A 21 1.17 9.86 -2.83
N TYR A 22 0.90 9.11 -3.89
CA TYR A 22 -0.25 8.20 -3.98
C TYR A 22 0.13 6.72 -3.88
N GLU A 23 1.42 6.43 -3.99
CA GLU A 23 1.98 5.10 -4.08
C GLU A 23 2.52 4.64 -2.75
N TRP A 24 2.17 3.41 -2.43
CA TRP A 24 2.47 2.78 -1.16
C TRP A 24 2.94 1.36 -1.39
N THR A 25 3.87 0.92 -0.58
CA THR A 25 4.37 -0.44 -0.56
C THR A 25 3.91 -1.11 0.72
N VAL A 26 3.33 -2.31 0.61
CA VAL A 26 2.91 -3.08 1.78
C VAL A 26 4.16 -3.54 2.54
N ALA A 27 4.38 -2.95 3.71
CA ALA A 27 5.53 -3.22 4.58
C ALA A 27 5.19 -4.21 5.70
N ARG A 28 3.91 -4.41 6.03
CA ARG A 28 3.47 -5.37 7.05
C ARG A 28 2.09 -5.92 6.70
N LEU A 29 1.92 -7.23 6.85
CA LEU A 29 0.64 -7.92 6.81
C LEU A 29 0.29 -8.45 8.21
N GLY A 30 -0.88 -8.09 8.72
CA GLY A 30 -1.37 -8.50 10.04
C GLY A 30 -2.82 -8.08 10.24
N ALA A 31 -3.24 -7.90 11.50
CA ALA A 31 -4.54 -7.31 11.83
C ALA A 31 -4.69 -5.90 11.23
N ASP A 32 -3.62 -5.11 11.35
CA ASP A 32 -3.43 -3.85 10.62
C ASP A 32 -2.37 -4.03 9.53
N ILE A 33 -2.60 -3.36 8.41
CA ILE A 33 -1.71 -3.35 7.26
C ILE A 33 -0.78 -2.15 7.38
N GLY A 34 0.52 -2.42 7.41
CA GLY A 34 1.54 -1.37 7.38
C GLY A 34 1.85 -1.00 5.93
N LEU A 35 1.70 0.28 5.60
CA LEU A 35 2.02 0.83 4.29
C LEU A 35 3.18 1.81 4.41
N LYS A 36 4.18 1.65 3.54
CA LYS A 36 5.29 2.58 3.39
C LYS A 36 5.04 3.46 2.17
N CYS A 37 5.06 4.78 2.36
CA CYS A 37 4.95 5.72 1.25
C CYS A 37 6.20 5.63 0.38
N ASP A 38 6.04 5.43 -0.93
CA ASP A 38 7.18 5.32 -1.87
C ASP A 38 7.90 6.66 -2.06
N THR A 39 7.17 7.78 -1.95
CA THR A 39 7.69 9.14 -2.17
C THR A 39 8.52 9.67 -0.99
N CYS A 40 8.13 9.39 0.25
CA CYS A 40 8.78 9.98 1.44
C CYS A 40 9.27 8.95 2.47
N GLY A 41 9.02 7.65 2.26
CA GLY A 41 9.46 6.58 3.13
C GLY A 41 8.73 6.45 4.48
N ARG A 42 7.76 7.32 4.80
CA ARG A 42 6.98 7.22 6.04
C ARG A 42 6.05 6.01 6.05
N TYR A 43 5.81 5.47 7.24
CA TYR A 43 4.95 4.33 7.47
C TYR A 43 3.63 4.76 8.09
N VAL A 44 2.53 4.16 7.64
CA VAL A 44 1.21 4.28 8.25
C VAL A 44 0.63 2.90 8.49
N LEU A 45 -0.14 2.77 9.56
CA LEU A 45 -0.91 1.57 9.87
C LEU A 45 -2.37 1.85 9.53
N LEU A 46 -2.95 1.02 8.67
CA LEU A 46 -4.36 1.08 8.31
C LEU A 46 -4.98 -0.31 8.49
N SER A 47 -6.14 -0.37 9.11
CA SER A 47 -6.89 -1.62 9.17
C SER A 47 -7.29 -2.06 7.76
N ARG A 48 -7.38 -3.38 7.54
CA ARG A 48 -7.65 -3.95 6.21
C ARG A 48 -8.87 -3.32 5.51
N ARG A 49 -9.97 -3.13 6.25
CA ARG A 49 -11.21 -2.49 5.74
C ARG A 49 -11.01 -1.05 5.26
N ASP A 50 -10.19 -0.27 5.97
CA ASP A 50 -9.93 1.12 5.59
C ASP A 50 -9.04 1.18 4.34
N LEU A 51 -8.02 0.30 4.29
CA LEU A 51 -7.19 0.13 3.11
C LEU A 51 -8.03 -0.25 1.88
N GLU A 52 -8.91 -1.24 1.98
CA GLU A 52 -9.79 -1.67 0.88
C GLU A 52 -10.67 -0.52 0.36
N LYS A 53 -11.22 0.31 1.26
CA LYS A 53 -12.02 1.49 0.88
C LYS A 53 -11.18 2.57 0.18
N ARG A 54 -9.94 2.76 0.64
CA ARG A 54 -9.03 3.78 0.12
C ARG A 54 -8.23 3.30 -1.08
N LEU A 55 -8.20 2.00 -1.36
CA LEU A 55 -7.48 1.46 -2.50
C LEU A 55 -8.10 1.96 -3.80
N LYS A 56 -7.26 2.48 -4.69
CA LYS A 56 -7.63 2.82 -6.06
C LYS A 56 -7.30 1.68 -7.01
N ALA A 57 -6.07 1.18 -6.94
CA ALA A 57 -5.59 0.08 -7.76
C ALA A 57 -4.41 -0.61 -7.07
N LYS A 58 -4.20 -1.90 -7.38
CA LYS A 58 -2.92 -2.56 -7.16
C LYS A 58 -2.01 -2.29 -8.35
N LEU A 59 -0.75 -2.02 -8.07
CA LEU A 59 0.28 -1.86 -9.08
C LEU A 59 1.00 -3.20 -9.25
N PRO A 60 1.52 -3.50 -10.45
CA PRO A 60 2.37 -4.66 -10.62
C PRO A 60 3.56 -4.57 -9.65
N PRO A 61 4.01 -5.71 -9.07
CA PRO A 61 5.26 -5.73 -8.33
C PRO A 61 6.37 -5.21 -9.26
N ALA A 62 7.31 -4.44 -8.71
CA ALA A 62 8.48 -4.05 -9.48
C ALA A 62 9.11 -5.32 -10.07
N PRO A 63 9.55 -5.31 -11.35
CA PRO A 63 10.14 -6.50 -11.95
C PRO A 63 11.31 -6.91 -11.06
N ALA A 64 11.15 -8.08 -10.41
CA ALA A 64 12.25 -8.73 -9.74
C ALA A 64 13.32 -8.91 -10.82
N SER A 65 14.36 -8.07 -10.77
CA SER A 65 15.49 -8.26 -11.68
C SER A 65 16.09 -9.64 -11.35
N PRO A 66 16.39 -10.46 -12.37
CA PRO A 66 16.98 -11.79 -12.20
C PRO A 66 18.34 -11.74 -11.51
#